data_AF-A0A0F5JMJ7-F1
#
_entry.id   AF-A0A0F5JMJ7-F1
#
_cell.length_a   1.000
_cell.length_b   1.000
_cell.length_c   1.000
_cell.angle_alpha   90.00
_cell.angle_beta   90.00
_cell.angle_gamma   90.00
#
_symmetry.space_group_name_H-M   'P 1'
#
loop_
_entity.id
_entity.type
_entity.pdbx_description
1 polymer ?
#
loop_
_entity_poly.entity_id
_entity_poly.type
_entity_poly.pdbx_seq_one_letter_code
_entity_poly.pdbx_strand_id
1 'polypeptide(L)' 'MSEQEVREFEENIVKGANIAFQRLVNQKKKEDGELVFSRNGYIFRVKAAELEKGMF' A
#
# COMPACT_ATOMS: atom_id res chain seq x y z
N MET A 1 4.93 -23.20 16.25
CA MET A 1 5.63 -22.03 15.71
C MET A 1 6.22 -21.27 16.88
N SER A 2 7.47 -20.87 16.78
CA SER A 2 8.11 -19.98 17.74
C SER A 2 7.62 -18.54 17.57
N GLU A 3 7.79 -17.71 18.59
CA GLU A 3 7.49 -16.27 18.50
C GLU A 3 8.29 -15.58 17.40
N GLN A 4 9.52 -16.03 17.16
CA GLN A 4 10.37 -15.52 16.09
C GLN A 4 9.79 -15.82 14.71
N GLU A 5 9.37 -17.06 14.47
CA GLU A 5 8.75 -17.46 13.19
C GLU A 5 7.45 -16.69 12.93
N VAL A 6 6.65 -16.44 13.98
CA VAL A 6 5.42 -15.63 13.87
C VAL A 6 5.76 -14.20 13.47
N ARG A 7 6.75 -13.58 14.12
CA ARG A 7 7.18 -12.21 13.80
C ARG A 7 7.69 -12.09 12.37
N GLU A 8 8.53 -13.02 11.93
CA GLU A 8 9.06 -13.05 10.56
C GLU A 8 7.93 -13.20 9.53
N PHE A 9 6.93 -14.02 9.84
CA PHE A 9 5.76 -14.18 8.99
C PHE A 9 4.93 -12.88 8.87
N GLU A 10 4.64 -12.22 9.99
CA GLU A 10 3.94 -10.92 10.01
C GLU A 10 4.70 -9.85 9.22
N GLU A 11 6.02 -9.76 9.40
CA GLU A 11 6.86 -8.84 8.64
C GLU A 11 6.81 -9.11 7.14
N ASN A 12 6.83 -10.37 6.72
CA ASN A 12 6.76 -10.74 5.31
C ASN A 12 5.41 -10.39 4.68
N ILE A 13 4.31 -10.52 5.43
CA ILE A 13 2.99 -10.05 4.99
C ILE A 13 3.01 -8.53 4.75
N VAL A 14 3.53 -7.76 5.71
CA VAL A 14 3.58 -6.29 5.60
C VAL A 14 4.48 -5.86 4.43
N LYS A 15 5.66 -6.49 4.27
CA LYS A 15 6.55 -6.23 3.13
C LYS A 15 5.88 -6.54 1.80
N GLY A 16 5.18 -7.67 1.70
CA GLY A 16 4.44 -8.07 0.49
C GLY A 16 3.34 -7.07 0.13
N ALA A 17 2.56 -6.64 1.12
CA ALA A 17 1.51 -5.64 0.93
C ALA A 17 2.08 -4.29 0.45
N ASN A 18 3.22 -3.84 1.01
CA ASN A 18 3.86 -2.60 0.57
C ASN A 18 4.36 -2.70 -0.89
N ILE A 19 4.98 -3.82 -1.27
CA ILE A 19 5.41 -4.05 -2.66
C ILE A 19 4.22 -4.02 -3.63
N ALA A 20 3.11 -4.67 -3.27
CA ALA A 20 1.90 -4.67 -4.08
C ALA A 20 1.32 -3.24 -4.22
N PHE A 21 1.25 -2.50 -3.12
CA PHE A 21 0.79 -1.11 -3.11
C PHE A 21 1.67 -0.20 -3.97
N GLN A 22 3.00 -0.29 -3.85
CA GLN A 22 3.96 0.44 -4.68
C GLN A 22 3.75 0.18 -6.18
N ARG A 23 3.56 -1.09 -6.56
CA ARG A 23 3.29 -1.46 -7.97
C ARG A 23 1.98 -0.84 -8.47
N LEU A 24 0.92 -0.90 -7.65
CA LEU A 24 -0.39 -0.32 -7.98
C LEU A 24 -0.31 1.20 -8.18
N VAL A 25 0.35 1.93 -7.26
CA VAL A 25 0.53 3.39 -7.37
C VAL A 25 1.27 3.72 -8.67
N ASN A 26 2.37 3.03 -8.95
CA ASN A 26 3.15 3.27 -10.17
C ASN A 26 2.36 2.99 -11.45
N GLN A 27 1.51 1.95 -11.45
CA GLN A 27 0.63 1.68 -12.57
C GLN A 27 -0.39 2.81 -12.75
N LYS A 28 -1.05 3.23 -11.67
CA LYS A 28 -2.08 4.28 -11.74
C LYS A 28 -1.51 5.65 -12.09
N LYS A 29 -0.26 5.95 -11.69
CA LYS A 29 0.45 7.17 -12.13
C LYS A 29 0.58 7.26 -13.65
N LYS A 30 0.83 6.15 -14.34
CA LYS A 30 0.97 6.13 -15.81
C LYS A 30 -0.33 6.43 -16.54
N GLU A 31 -1.46 6.19 -15.89
CA GLU A 31 -2.81 6.38 -16.44
C GLU A 31 -3.45 7.70 -15.96
N ASP A 32 -2.71 8.56 -15.25
CA ASP A 32 -3.24 9.72 -14.51
C ASP A 32 -4.44 9.37 -13.61
N GLY A 33 -4.39 8.16 -13.05
CA GLY A 33 -5.48 7.55 -12.31
C GLY A 33 -5.56 7.99 -10.85
N GLU A 34 -6.65 7.58 -10.21
CA GLU A 34 -6.91 7.81 -8.78
C GLU A 34 -6.93 6.49 -8.01
N LEU A 35 -6.59 6.58 -6.72
CA LEU A 35 -6.77 5.51 -5.75
C LEU A 35 -7.88 5.91 -4.78
N VAL A 36 -8.74 4.95 -4.45
CA VAL A 36 -9.85 5.15 -3.52
C VAL A 36 -9.53 4.43 -2.22
N PHE A 37 -9.57 5.18 -1.11
CA PHE A 37 -9.30 4.67 0.22
C PHE A 37 -10.54 4.80 1.09
N SER A 38 -10.68 3.86 2.04
CA SER A 38 -11.66 3.97 3.12
C SER A 38 -10.92 3.98 4.45
N ARG A 39 -11.26 4.94 5.31
CA ARG A 39 -10.75 5.00 6.69
C ARG A 39 -11.90 5.34 7.63
N ASN A 40 -12.18 4.45 8.57
CA ASN A 40 -13.27 4.58 9.54
C ASN A 40 -14.64 4.85 8.87
N GLY A 41 -14.90 4.19 7.73
CA GLY A 41 -16.13 4.38 6.96
C GLY A 41 -16.16 5.61 6.05
N TYR A 42 -15.15 6.49 6.12
CA TYR A 42 -15.03 7.62 5.21
C TYR A 42 -14.25 7.25 3.95
N ILE A 43 -14.82 7.53 2.79
CA ILE A 43 -14.20 7.26 1.48
C ILE A 43 -13.57 8.54 0.95
N PHE A 44 -12.32 8.47 0.54
CA PHE A 44 -11.62 9.57 -0.12
C PHE A 44 -10.81 9.07 -1.31
N ARG A 45 -10.54 9.97 -2.26
CA ARG A 45 -9.79 9.70 -3.48
C ARG A 45 -8.51 10.53 -3.46
N VAL A 46 -7.43 9.94 -3.95
CA VAL A 46 -6.13 10.62 -4.08
C VAL A 46 -5.62 10.39 -5.50
N LYS A 47 -5.13 11.44 -6.15
CA LYS A 47 -4.46 11.29 -7.45
C LYS A 47 -3.21 10.45 -7.23
N ALA A 48 -3.00 9.44 -8.07
CA ALA A 48 -1.83 8.58 -7.93
C ALA A 48 -0.52 9.39 -7.99
N ALA A 49 -0.50 10.49 -8.77
CA ALA A 49 0.63 11.42 -8.89
C ALA A 49 1.05 12.06 -7.55
N GLU A 50 0.10 12.29 -6.64
CA GLU A 50 0.33 12.93 -5.33
C GLU A 50 0.92 11.98 -4.28
N LEU A 51 0.96 10.67 -4.56
CA LEU A 51 1.51 9.67 -3.65
C LEU A 51 3.02 9.51 -3.87
N GLU A 52 3.84 9.99 -2.92
CA GLU A 52 5.30 9.89 -3.00
C GLU A 52 5.88 8.65 -2.31
N LYS A 53 7.02 8.19 -2.85
CA LYS A 53 7.77 7.01 -2.40
C LYS A 53 8.47 7.32 -1.07
N GLY A 54 7.71 7.32 0.02
CA GLY A 54 8.13 7.76 1.36
C GLY A 54 6.96 8.10 2.28
N MET A 55 5.76 8.28 1.72
CA MET A 55 4.52 8.40 2.48
C MET A 55 3.93 7.03 2.89
N PHE A 56 4.56 5.92 2.48
CA PHE A 56 4.15 4.53 2.69
C PHE A 56 5.33 3.56 2.54
#